data_AF-A0A7I7S2Q7-F1
#
_entry.id   AF-A0A7I7S2Q7-F1
#
_cell.length_a   1.000
_cell.length_b   1.000
_cell.length_c   1.000
_cell.angle_alpha   90.00
_cell.angle_beta   90.00
_cell.angle_gamma   90.00
#
_symmetry.space_group_name_H-M   'P 1'
#
loop_
_entity.id
_entity.type
_entity.pdbx_description
1 polymer ?
#
loop_
_entity_poly.entity_id
_entity_poly.type
_entity_poly.pdbx_seq_one_letter_code
_entity_poly.pdbx_strand_id
1 'polypeptide(L)'
;MTTPSHHDQHTQHEHHHMGGSTNAMALSATLHCLTGCAIGEIVGLLIGTALGLSNVATIALAVALAFSFGYALSTLPLLKAGLAVGAALRVVLAADTLSILTMEVVDNSVMALIPGAMNAGLVNVVFWVGMAIALTAAFFAAYPVNRYLLQRGKGHALTHEYHHSGGTATGARRFIPSLSTGAVVAAIAAFMLGGLVVAIADELGAADRAAHALVSPQS
;
A
#
# COMPACT_ATOMS: atom_id res chain seq x y z
N MET A 1 13.40 -67.66 -7.63
CA MET A 1 14.74 -67.33 -8.15
C MET A 1 14.62 -66.00 -8.88
N THR A 2 15.36 -64.99 -8.40
CA THR A 2 15.82 -63.74 -9.06
C THR A 2 14.81 -62.73 -9.67
N THR A 3 14.65 -61.59 -8.98
CA THR A 3 14.55 -60.18 -9.50
C THR A 3 15.83 -59.80 -10.31
N PRO A 4 16.02 -58.60 -10.91
CA PRO A 4 15.15 -57.44 -11.20
C PRO A 4 15.36 -56.81 -12.62
N SER A 5 14.65 -55.75 -12.99
CA SER A 5 15.21 -54.69 -13.86
C SER A 5 14.46 -53.35 -13.68
N HIS A 6 15.23 -52.37 -13.22
CA HIS A 6 14.92 -50.95 -13.14
C HIS A 6 14.47 -50.36 -14.47
N HIS A 7 13.47 -49.48 -14.41
CA HIS A 7 13.47 -48.30 -15.27
C HIS A 7 13.45 -47.06 -14.37
N ASP A 8 14.65 -46.54 -14.16
CA ASP A 8 14.91 -45.12 -13.92
C ASP A 8 14.51 -44.28 -15.13
N GLN A 9 14.22 -42.99 -14.88
CA GLN A 9 13.95 -41.85 -15.79
C GLN A 9 12.46 -41.39 -15.75
N HIS A 10 12.09 -40.18 -15.33
CA HIS A 10 12.80 -38.91 -15.22
C HIS A 10 12.27 -38.07 -14.04
N THR A 11 13.15 -37.72 -13.10
CA THR A 11 13.03 -36.53 -12.26
C THR A 11 13.56 -35.33 -13.06
N GLN A 12 12.70 -34.64 -13.80
CA GLN A 12 13.01 -33.31 -14.32
C GLN A 12 11.78 -32.39 -14.19
N HIS A 13 12.05 -31.18 -13.69
CA HIS A 13 11.22 -29.96 -13.70
C HIS A 13 10.36 -29.61 -12.47
N GLU A 14 10.97 -29.20 -11.35
CA GLU A 14 10.28 -28.35 -10.35
C GLU A 14 11.13 -27.17 -9.84
N HIS A 15 12.00 -26.59 -10.69
CA HIS A 15 12.75 -25.36 -10.32
C HIS A 15 12.13 -24.04 -10.83
N HIS A 16 10.95 -24.07 -11.48
CA HIS A 16 10.32 -22.87 -12.07
C HIS A 16 9.14 -22.26 -11.28
N HIS A 17 8.67 -22.87 -10.17
CA HIS A 17 7.50 -22.36 -9.44
C HIS A 17 7.82 -21.42 -8.25
N MET A 18 9.06 -21.36 -7.77
CA MET A 18 9.43 -20.58 -6.56
C MET A 18 9.67 -19.08 -6.83
N GLY A 19 10.14 -18.72 -8.03
CA GLY A 19 10.40 -17.32 -8.40
C GLY A 19 9.12 -16.53 -8.65
N GLY A 20 8.10 -17.17 -9.23
CA GLY A 20 6.78 -16.56 -9.48
C GLY A 20 6.01 -16.29 -8.18
N SER A 21 6.01 -17.24 -7.23
CA SER A 21 5.31 -17.09 -5.95
C SER A 21 5.91 -15.98 -5.09
N THR A 22 7.23 -15.84 -5.04
CA THR A 22 7.92 -14.79 -4.28
C THR A 22 7.61 -13.40 -4.83
N ASN A 23 7.57 -13.23 -6.15
CA ASN A 23 7.26 -11.95 -6.78
C ASN A 23 5.80 -11.54 -6.55
N ALA A 24 4.86 -12.49 -6.60
CA ALA A 24 3.46 -12.24 -6.31
C ALA A 24 3.23 -11.87 -4.83
N MET A 25 3.94 -12.53 -3.90
CA MET A 25 3.90 -12.18 -2.48
C MET A 25 4.50 -10.79 -2.21
N ALA A 26 5.65 -10.49 -2.81
CA ALA A 26 6.28 -9.17 -2.69
C ALA A 26 5.35 -8.07 -3.23
N LEU A 27 4.72 -8.30 -4.40
CA LEU A 27 3.77 -7.37 -4.99
C LEU A 27 2.57 -7.14 -4.06
N SER A 28 1.99 -8.21 -3.52
CA SER A 28 0.86 -8.13 -2.60
C SER A 28 1.23 -7.36 -1.33
N ALA A 29 2.35 -7.68 -0.70
CA ALA A 29 2.82 -7.00 0.51
C ALA A 29 3.05 -5.49 0.25
N THR A 30 3.68 -5.16 -0.87
CA THR A 30 3.93 -3.77 -1.28
C THR A 30 2.62 -3.01 -1.46
N LEU A 31 1.62 -3.59 -2.12
CA LEU A 31 0.33 -2.91 -2.33
C LEU A 31 -0.47 -2.70 -1.04
N HIS A 32 -0.42 -3.65 -0.10
CA HIS A 32 -1.06 -3.49 1.21
C HIS A 32 -0.38 -2.39 2.04
N CYS A 33 0.96 -2.35 2.04
CA CYS A 33 1.71 -1.27 2.67
C CYS A 33 1.39 0.08 2.02
N LEU A 34 1.40 0.15 0.68
CA LEU A 34 1.10 1.35 -0.09
C LEU A 34 -0.31 1.88 0.23
N THR A 35 -1.30 0.98 0.35
CA THR A 35 -2.67 1.35 0.73
C THR A 35 -2.70 1.99 2.12
N GLY A 36 -1.97 1.42 3.08
CA GLY A 36 -1.86 1.97 4.43
C GLY A 36 -1.16 3.33 4.46
N CYS A 37 -0.09 3.50 3.68
CA CYS A 37 0.63 4.77 3.57
C CYS A 37 -0.29 5.86 3.00
N ALA A 38 -0.93 5.60 1.86
CA ALA A 38 -1.86 6.54 1.24
C ALA A 38 -2.99 6.97 2.18
N ILE A 39 -3.58 6.02 2.93
CA ILE A 39 -4.62 6.33 3.93
C ILE A 39 -4.06 7.21 5.05
N GLY A 40 -2.89 6.84 5.59
CA GLY A 40 -2.24 7.58 6.67
C GLY A 40 -1.88 9.01 6.29
N GLU A 41 -1.34 9.20 5.09
CA GLU A 41 -0.96 10.50 4.55
C GLU A 41 -2.16 11.42 4.38
N ILE A 42 -3.24 10.90 3.80
CA ILE A 42 -4.46 11.69 3.57
C ILE A 42 -5.17 12.02 4.88
N VAL A 43 -5.30 11.06 5.79
CA VAL A 43 -5.90 11.29 7.11
C VAL A 43 -5.02 12.23 7.94
N GLY A 44 -3.70 12.08 7.88
CA GLY A 44 -2.75 12.97 8.54
C GLY A 44 -2.84 14.39 8.01
N LEU A 45 -2.94 14.58 6.70
CA LEU A 45 -3.14 15.89 6.08
C LEU A 45 -4.49 16.49 6.46
N LEU A 46 -5.57 15.70 6.46
CA LEU A 46 -6.89 16.15 6.91
C LEU A 46 -6.85 16.67 8.34
N ILE A 47 -6.28 15.90 9.27
CA ILE A 47 -6.18 16.28 10.68
C ILE A 47 -5.24 17.48 10.85
N GLY A 48 -4.08 17.46 10.20
CA GLY A 48 -3.10 18.54 10.27
C GLY A 48 -3.66 19.86 9.76
N THR A 49 -4.39 19.84 8.65
CA THR A 49 -5.06 21.01 8.09
C THR A 49 -6.17 21.50 9.03
N ALA A 50 -7.00 20.60 9.56
CA ALA A 50 -8.08 20.96 10.47
C ALA A 50 -7.58 21.61 11.78
N LEU A 51 -6.39 21.20 12.24
CA LEU A 51 -5.73 21.75 13.43
C LEU A 51 -4.79 22.93 13.13
N GLY A 52 -4.61 23.31 11.85
CA GLY A 52 -3.70 24.39 11.45
C GLY A 52 -2.23 24.08 11.75
N LEU A 53 -1.82 22.81 11.71
CA LEU A 53 -0.44 22.39 11.95
C LEU A 53 0.50 22.89 10.85
N SER A 54 1.77 23.09 11.20
CA SER A 54 2.83 23.33 10.21
C SER A 54 3.06 22.09 9.34
N ASN A 55 3.61 22.27 8.14
CA ASN A 55 3.89 21.17 7.22
C ASN A 55 4.72 20.06 7.89
N VAL A 56 5.74 20.42 8.67
CA VAL A 56 6.59 19.43 9.38
C VAL A 56 5.78 18.62 10.40
N ALA A 57 4.90 19.28 11.16
CA ALA A 57 4.05 18.60 12.14
C ALA A 57 3.01 17.71 11.45
N THR A 58 2.45 18.16 10.34
CA THR A 58 1.51 17.39 9.51
C THR A 58 2.19 16.16 8.90
N ILE A 59 3.41 16.29 8.37
CA ILE A 59 4.21 15.16 7.85
C ILE A 59 4.47 14.15 8.97
N ALA A 60 4.91 14.61 10.15
CA ALA A 60 5.16 13.70 11.27
C ALA A 60 3.89 12.93 11.70
N LEU A 61 2.74 13.59 11.70
CA LEU A 61 1.44 12.96 11.96
C LEU A 61 1.05 11.96 10.86
N ALA A 62 1.19 12.36 9.60
CA ALA A 62 0.95 11.52 8.43
C ALA A 62 1.79 10.24 8.47
N VAL A 63 3.10 10.36 8.69
CA VAL A 63 4.03 9.24 8.83
C VAL A 63 3.59 8.31 9.97
N ALA A 64 3.25 8.86 11.14
CA ALA A 64 2.81 8.05 12.28
C ALA A 64 1.51 7.27 11.98
N LEU A 65 0.56 7.89 11.28
CA LEU A 65 -0.68 7.26 10.84
C LEU A 65 -0.43 6.24 9.74
N ALA A 66 0.46 6.51 8.78
CA ALA A 66 0.84 5.62 7.70
C ALA A 66 1.45 4.32 8.25
N PHE A 67 2.36 4.40 9.21
CA PHE A 67 2.85 3.23 9.93
C PHE A 67 1.72 2.47 10.62
N SER A 68 0.81 3.18 11.31
CA SER A 68 -0.30 2.57 12.04
C SER A 68 -1.26 1.82 11.11
N PHE A 69 -1.69 2.44 10.01
CA PHE A 69 -2.60 1.85 9.04
C PHE A 69 -1.91 0.77 8.19
N GLY A 70 -0.66 0.99 7.77
CA GLY A 70 0.14 0.00 7.06
C GLY A 70 0.28 -1.30 7.85
N TYR A 71 0.69 -1.21 9.12
CA TYR A 71 0.78 -2.39 9.98
C TYR A 71 -0.59 -3.05 10.20
N ALA A 72 -1.64 -2.28 10.44
CA ALA A 72 -2.97 -2.84 10.65
C ALA A 72 -3.45 -3.62 9.42
N LEU A 73 -3.35 -3.03 8.22
CA LEU A 73 -3.79 -3.64 6.97
C LEU A 73 -2.96 -4.86 6.58
N SER A 74 -1.65 -4.85 6.81
CA SER A 74 -0.79 -6.02 6.56
C SER A 74 -0.98 -7.15 7.58
N THR A 75 -1.28 -6.83 8.84
CA THR A 75 -1.44 -7.85 9.90
C THR A 75 -2.79 -8.56 9.83
N LEU A 76 -3.85 -7.88 9.37
CA LEU A 76 -5.22 -8.42 9.31
C LEU A 76 -5.35 -9.75 8.51
N PRO A 77 -4.78 -9.89 7.30
CA PRO A 77 -4.80 -11.16 6.55
C PRO A 77 -4.09 -12.31 7.28
N LEU A 78 -2.98 -12.03 7.96
CA LEU A 78 -2.20 -13.03 8.69
C LEU A 78 -2.93 -13.53 9.93
N LEU A 79 -3.58 -12.62 10.66
CA LEU A 79 -4.45 -12.99 11.77
C LEU A 79 -5.60 -13.85 11.28
N LYS A 80 -6.22 -13.52 10.13
CA LYS A 80 -7.28 -14.33 9.52
C LYS A 80 -6.80 -15.76 9.21
N ALA A 81 -5.58 -15.90 8.69
CA ALA A 81 -4.96 -17.18 8.35
C ALA A 81 -4.63 -18.08 9.57
N GLY A 82 -4.82 -17.61 10.80
CA GLY A 82 -4.68 -18.46 11.99
C GLY A 82 -3.40 -18.23 12.79
N LEU A 83 -2.52 -17.32 12.38
CA LEU A 83 -1.32 -17.01 13.14
C LEU A 83 -1.67 -16.41 14.51
N ALA A 84 -0.92 -16.81 15.53
CA ALA A 84 -0.95 -16.16 16.83
C ALA A 84 -0.53 -14.69 16.69
N VAL A 85 -1.23 -13.79 17.37
CA VAL A 85 -1.07 -12.33 17.24
C VAL A 85 0.40 -11.89 17.37
N GLY A 86 1.13 -12.45 18.34
CA GLY A 86 2.55 -12.12 18.55
C GLY A 86 3.48 -12.61 17.43
N ALA A 87 3.18 -13.73 16.79
CA ALA A 87 3.96 -14.22 15.65
C ALA A 87 3.66 -13.40 14.38
N ALA A 88 2.38 -13.12 14.12
CA ALA A 88 1.95 -12.27 13.02
C ALA A 88 2.59 -10.87 13.10
N LEU A 89 2.55 -10.25 14.29
CA LEU A 89 3.16 -8.94 14.50
C LEU A 89 4.67 -8.94 14.29
N ARG A 90 5.41 -9.97 14.74
CA ARG A 90 6.87 -10.04 14.54
C ARG A 90 7.25 -10.22 13.08
N VAL A 91 6.50 -11.03 12.34
CA VAL A 91 6.72 -11.25 10.91
C VAL A 91 6.45 -9.97 10.13
N VAL A 92 5.32 -9.30 10.42
CA VAL A 92 4.93 -8.03 9.81
C VAL A 92 5.91 -6.92 10.16
N LEU A 93 6.28 -6.76 11.43
CA LEU A 93 7.25 -5.74 11.86
C LEU A 93 8.60 -5.92 11.15
N ALA A 94 9.11 -7.15 11.03
CA ALA A 94 10.40 -7.39 10.39
C ALA A 94 10.40 -7.06 8.90
N ALA A 95 9.28 -7.28 8.20
CA ALA A 95 9.17 -7.08 6.76
C ALA A 95 8.70 -5.65 6.40
N ASP A 96 7.70 -5.14 7.09
CA ASP A 96 6.95 -3.97 6.64
C ASP A 96 7.55 -2.67 7.18
N THR A 97 8.29 -2.67 8.31
CA THR A 97 8.92 -1.45 8.82
C THR A 97 9.89 -0.85 7.81
N LEU A 98 10.73 -1.67 7.18
CA LEU A 98 11.67 -1.19 6.18
C LEU A 98 10.97 -0.77 4.88
N SER A 99 9.91 -1.49 4.50
CA SER A 99 9.07 -1.12 3.34
C SER A 99 8.40 0.23 3.54
N ILE A 100 7.70 0.42 4.66
CA ILE A 100 6.98 1.65 4.98
C ILE A 100 7.99 2.80 5.09
N LEU A 101 9.10 2.61 5.81
CA LEU A 101 10.13 3.66 5.89
C LEU A 101 10.66 4.06 4.51
N THR A 102 10.88 3.10 3.62
CA THR A 102 11.30 3.38 2.24
C THR A 102 10.23 4.17 1.49
N MET A 103 8.97 3.78 1.62
CA MET A 103 7.85 4.46 0.99
C MET A 103 7.73 5.91 1.49
N GLU A 104 7.71 6.12 2.80
CA GLU A 104 7.57 7.44 3.43
C GLU A 104 8.70 8.39 3.05
N VAL A 105 9.95 7.88 2.98
CA VAL A 105 11.10 8.69 2.58
C VAL A 105 10.96 9.12 1.11
N VAL A 106 10.57 8.20 0.24
CA VAL A 106 10.43 8.49 -1.19
C VAL A 106 9.22 9.39 -1.45
N ASP A 107 8.08 9.12 -0.81
CA ASP A 107 6.85 9.88 -0.97
C ASP A 107 7.06 11.35 -0.60
N ASN A 108 7.52 11.60 0.64
CA ASN A 108 7.81 12.95 1.12
C ASN A 108 8.90 13.64 0.30
N SER A 109 9.90 12.90 -0.21
CA SER A 109 10.92 13.47 -1.10
C SER A 109 10.32 13.92 -2.43
N VAL A 110 9.45 13.12 -3.04
CA VAL A 110 8.77 13.47 -4.29
C VAL A 110 7.85 14.66 -4.07
N MET A 111 7.04 14.65 -3.00
CA MET A 111 6.14 15.76 -2.67
C MET A 111 6.91 17.05 -2.40
N ALA A 112 8.09 16.99 -1.77
CA ALA A 112 8.95 18.15 -1.57
C ALA A 112 9.57 18.68 -2.87
N LEU A 113 9.81 17.82 -3.86
CA LEU A 113 10.37 18.19 -5.16
C LEU A 113 9.33 18.78 -6.12
N ILE A 114 8.04 18.44 -5.96
CA ILE A 114 6.97 18.98 -6.78
C ILE A 114 6.60 20.39 -6.28
N PRO A 115 6.80 21.44 -7.09
CA PRO A 115 6.51 22.81 -6.67
C PRO A 115 5.05 22.97 -6.25
N GLY A 116 4.83 23.49 -5.03
CA GLY A 116 3.51 23.76 -4.49
C GLY A 116 2.78 22.55 -3.91
N ALA A 117 3.24 21.30 -4.11
CA ALA A 117 2.54 20.11 -3.60
C ALA A 117 2.47 20.07 -2.08
N MET A 118 3.54 20.43 -1.37
CA MET A 118 3.58 20.48 0.10
C MET A 118 2.59 21.48 0.71
N ASN A 119 2.13 22.46 -0.07
CA ASN A 119 1.17 23.48 0.38
C ASN A 119 -0.21 23.28 -0.26
N ALA A 120 -0.38 22.25 -1.10
CA ALA A 120 -1.62 21.97 -1.79
C ALA A 120 -2.58 21.22 -0.85
N GLY A 121 -3.77 21.78 -0.65
CA GLY A 121 -4.83 21.10 0.10
C GLY A 121 -5.51 19.99 -0.71
N LEU A 122 -6.36 19.20 -0.05
CA LEU A 122 -7.05 18.04 -0.67
C LEU A 122 -7.96 18.40 -1.86
N VAL A 123 -8.38 19.65 -2.03
CA VAL A 123 -9.20 20.08 -3.17
C VAL A 123 -8.38 20.66 -4.32
N ASN A 124 -7.05 20.53 -4.27
CA ASN A 124 -6.15 21.07 -5.27
C ASN A 124 -5.65 19.98 -6.22
N VAL A 125 -5.60 20.26 -7.52
CA VAL A 125 -5.15 19.29 -8.54
C VAL A 125 -3.69 18.89 -8.35
N VAL A 126 -2.82 19.83 -7.94
CA VAL A 126 -1.39 19.57 -7.70
C VAL A 126 -1.20 18.54 -6.60
N PHE A 127 -2.06 18.53 -5.57
CA PHE A 127 -2.00 17.52 -4.51
C PHE A 127 -2.24 16.13 -5.08
N TRP A 128 -3.34 15.91 -5.80
CA TRP A 128 -3.70 14.56 -6.29
C TRP A 128 -2.75 14.04 -7.37
N VAL A 129 -2.29 14.92 -8.27
CA VAL A 129 -1.29 14.55 -9.27
C VAL A 129 0.05 14.25 -8.60
N GLY A 130 0.48 15.08 -7.64
CA GLY A 130 1.70 14.88 -6.89
C GLY A 130 1.67 13.58 -6.09
N MET A 131 0.58 13.33 -5.37
CA MET A 131 0.34 12.10 -4.61
C MET A 131 0.40 10.85 -5.49
N ALA A 132 -0.21 10.88 -6.67
CA ALA A 132 -0.18 9.74 -7.60
C ALA A 132 1.26 9.44 -8.07
N ILE A 133 2.06 10.48 -8.34
CA ILE A 133 3.47 10.34 -8.72
C ILE A 133 4.29 9.80 -7.55
N ALA A 134 4.09 10.36 -6.34
CA ALA A 134 4.80 10.01 -5.12
C ALA A 134 4.55 8.54 -4.73
N LEU A 135 3.28 8.10 -4.68
CA LEU A 135 2.92 6.70 -4.44
C LEU A 135 3.48 5.74 -5.49
N THR A 136 3.49 6.15 -6.77
CA THR A 136 4.07 5.33 -7.84
C THR A 136 5.57 5.15 -7.61
N ALA A 137 6.30 6.23 -7.31
CA ALA A 137 7.72 6.17 -7.02
C ALA A 137 8.02 5.34 -5.76
N ALA A 138 7.24 5.54 -4.69
CA ALA A 138 7.33 4.79 -3.44
C ALA A 138 7.12 3.29 -3.66
N PHE A 139 6.13 2.91 -4.48
CA PHE A 139 5.89 1.52 -4.87
C PHE A 139 7.12 0.90 -5.55
N PHE A 140 7.68 1.57 -6.55
CA PHE A 140 8.86 1.05 -7.27
C PHE A 140 10.11 0.98 -6.39
N ALA A 141 10.24 1.87 -5.40
CA ALA A 141 11.34 1.83 -4.44
C ALA A 141 11.18 0.71 -3.41
N ALA A 142 9.97 0.46 -2.91
CA ALA A 142 9.71 -0.51 -1.86
C ALA A 142 9.51 -1.94 -2.38
N TYR A 143 9.04 -2.13 -3.61
CA TYR A 143 8.93 -3.46 -4.22
C TYR A 143 10.22 -4.29 -4.15
N PRO A 144 11.42 -3.79 -4.56
CA PRO A 144 12.66 -4.55 -4.46
C PRO A 144 13.06 -4.80 -3.01
N VAL A 145 12.76 -3.87 -2.09
CA VAL A 145 12.99 -4.05 -0.65
C VAL A 145 12.17 -5.25 -0.14
N ASN A 146 10.88 -5.30 -0.45
CA ASN A 146 9.99 -6.40 -0.05
C ASN A 146 10.41 -7.73 -0.65
N ARG A 147 10.78 -7.74 -1.92
CA ARG A 147 11.31 -8.93 -2.58
C ARG A 147 12.58 -9.44 -1.91
N TYR A 148 13.50 -8.55 -1.58
CA TYR A 148 14.75 -8.90 -0.92
C TYR A 148 14.55 -9.42 0.52
N LEU A 149 13.65 -8.80 1.28
CA LEU A 149 13.30 -9.25 2.64
C LEU A 149 12.69 -10.65 2.62
N LEU A 150 11.79 -10.94 1.67
CA LEU A 150 11.22 -12.28 1.49
C LEU A 150 12.27 -13.33 1.09
N GLN A 151 13.27 -12.93 0.29
CA GLN A 151 14.39 -13.80 -0.09
C GLN A 151 15.32 -14.09 1.10
N ARG A 152 15.59 -13.11 1.97
CA ARG A 152 16.43 -13.30 3.17
C ARG A 152 15.72 -13.95 4.36
N GLY A 153 14.39 -13.80 4.45
CA GLY A 153 13.54 -14.33 5.52
C GLY A 153 13.10 -15.79 5.37
N LYS A 154 13.45 -16.47 4.27
CA LYS A 154 13.11 -17.86 3.87
C LYS A 154 11.74 -18.02 3.20
N GLY A 155 11.74 -18.06 1.86
CA GLY A 155 10.64 -18.64 1.07
C GLY A 155 10.30 -20.11 1.44
N HIS A 156 11.12 -20.78 2.25
CA HIS A 156 10.91 -22.14 2.75
C HIS A 156 10.18 -22.23 4.11
N ALA A 157 10.17 -21.16 4.93
CA ALA A 157 9.45 -21.17 6.22
C ALA A 157 7.98 -20.74 6.03
N LEU A 158 7.76 -19.68 5.24
CA LEU A 158 6.42 -19.20 4.91
C LEU A 158 5.61 -20.23 4.10
N THR A 159 6.23 -20.97 3.17
CA THR A 159 5.52 -21.97 2.37
C THR A 159 5.03 -23.16 3.21
N HIS A 160 5.85 -23.67 4.15
CA HIS A 160 5.42 -24.74 5.06
C HIS A 160 4.27 -24.31 5.99
N GLU A 161 4.24 -23.05 6.44
CA GLU A 161 3.21 -22.53 7.35
C GLU A 161 1.88 -22.20 6.61
N TYR A 162 1.96 -21.80 5.34
CA TYR A 162 0.78 -21.57 4.49
C TYR A 162 0.08 -22.86 4.05
N HIS A 163 0.79 -23.99 3.95
CA HIS A 163 0.16 -25.28 3.62
C HIS A 163 -0.62 -25.91 4.79
N HIS A 164 -0.40 -25.47 6.03
CA HIS A 164 -1.13 -25.97 7.22
C HIS A 164 -2.31 -25.09 7.66
N SER A 165 -2.53 -23.94 7.03
CA SER A 165 -3.58 -22.98 7.40
C SER A 165 -4.85 -23.07 6.52
N GLY A 166 -5.20 -24.29 6.09
CA GLY A 166 -6.49 -24.62 5.45
C GLY A 166 -7.67 -24.72 6.42
N GLY A 167 -7.60 -24.06 7.58
CA GLY A 167 -8.71 -24.00 8.53
C GLY A 167 -9.81 -23.08 7.98
N THR A 168 -11.00 -23.63 7.72
CA THR A 168 -12.21 -22.85 7.45
C THR A 168 -12.34 -21.68 8.44
N ALA A 169 -12.32 -20.45 7.95
CA ALA A 169 -12.37 -19.25 8.78
C ALA A 169 -13.64 -19.23 9.64
N THR A 170 -13.51 -19.53 10.93
CA THR A 170 -14.61 -19.51 11.91
C THR A 170 -14.67 -18.18 12.68
N GLY A 171 -15.87 -17.74 13.06
CA GLY A 171 -16.10 -16.53 13.87
C GLY A 171 -16.01 -15.20 13.10
N ALA A 172 -15.53 -14.14 13.76
CA ALA A 172 -15.42 -12.77 13.20
C ALA A 172 -14.53 -12.69 11.94
N ARG A 173 -13.69 -13.69 11.70
CA ARG A 173 -12.77 -13.82 10.54
C ARG A 173 -13.50 -13.90 9.20
N ARG A 174 -14.79 -14.28 9.17
CA ARG A 174 -15.60 -14.32 7.94
C ARG A 174 -15.85 -12.95 7.34
N PHE A 175 -15.81 -11.90 8.16
CA PHE A 175 -16.13 -10.53 7.73
C PHE A 175 -14.96 -9.79 7.11
N ILE A 176 -13.74 -10.34 7.18
CA ILE A 176 -12.55 -9.75 6.57
C ILE A 176 -12.50 -10.19 5.11
N PRO A 177 -12.72 -9.32 4.11
CA PRO A 177 -12.64 -9.70 2.70
C PRO A 177 -11.21 -10.09 2.32
N SER A 178 -11.05 -11.13 1.49
CA SER A 178 -9.78 -11.42 0.82
C SER A 178 -9.73 -10.60 -0.47
N LEU A 179 -9.14 -9.40 -0.39
CA LEU A 179 -8.97 -8.56 -1.55
C LEU A 179 -7.86 -9.13 -2.44
N SER A 180 -8.17 -9.34 -3.72
CA SER A 180 -7.14 -9.71 -4.69
C SER A 180 -6.21 -8.51 -4.94
N THR A 181 -4.98 -8.78 -5.38
CA THR A 181 -4.01 -7.75 -5.80
C THR A 181 -4.65 -6.76 -6.78
N GLY A 182 -5.42 -7.26 -7.74
CA GLY A 182 -6.15 -6.42 -8.71
C GLY A 182 -7.22 -5.55 -8.05
N ALA A 183 -7.94 -6.07 -7.05
CA ALA A 183 -8.95 -5.28 -6.33
C ALA A 183 -8.32 -4.14 -5.52
N VAL A 184 -7.16 -4.38 -4.89
CA VAL A 184 -6.42 -3.32 -4.17
C VAL A 184 -5.95 -2.23 -5.14
N VAL A 185 -5.35 -2.61 -6.27
CA VAL A 185 -4.93 -1.64 -7.31
C VAL A 185 -6.11 -0.83 -7.82
N ALA A 186 -7.23 -1.48 -8.13
CA ALA A 186 -8.44 -0.80 -8.60
C ALA A 186 -8.99 0.16 -7.54
N ALA A 187 -8.97 -0.21 -6.26
CA ALA A 187 -9.42 0.65 -5.18
C ALA A 187 -8.53 1.90 -5.03
N ILE A 188 -7.20 1.74 -5.05
CA ILE A 188 -6.26 2.88 -5.00
C ILE A 188 -6.49 3.80 -6.20
N ALA A 189 -6.55 3.24 -7.41
CA ALA A 189 -6.73 4.01 -8.63
C ALA A 189 -8.08 4.77 -8.64
N ALA A 190 -9.17 4.09 -8.29
CA ALA A 190 -10.50 4.71 -8.23
C ALA A 190 -10.54 5.83 -7.19
N PHE A 191 -9.92 5.64 -6.03
CA PHE A 191 -9.83 6.64 -5.00
C PHE A 191 -9.04 7.88 -5.46
N MET A 192 -7.86 7.69 -6.07
CA MET A 192 -7.04 8.78 -6.60
C MET A 192 -7.74 9.55 -7.71
N LEU A 193 -8.40 8.84 -8.64
CA LEU A 193 -9.19 9.46 -9.71
C LEU A 193 -10.38 10.22 -9.16
N GLY A 194 -11.08 9.68 -8.16
CA GLY A 194 -12.19 10.37 -7.50
C GLY A 194 -11.75 11.68 -6.86
N GLY A 195 -10.65 11.68 -6.13
CA GLY A 195 -10.06 12.89 -5.55
C GLY A 195 -9.67 13.94 -6.59
N LEU A 196 -9.01 13.51 -7.67
CA LEU A 196 -8.64 14.37 -8.79
C LEU A 196 -9.86 15.00 -9.47
N VAL A 197 -10.92 14.22 -9.70
CA VAL A 197 -12.17 14.72 -10.29
C VAL A 197 -12.82 15.80 -9.42
N VAL A 198 -12.84 15.59 -8.09
CA VAL A 198 -13.37 16.58 -7.15
C VAL A 198 -12.54 17.88 -7.18
N ALA A 199 -11.22 17.78 -7.24
CA ALA A 199 -10.34 18.94 -7.33
C ALA A 199 -10.55 19.74 -8.63
N ILE A 200 -10.67 19.06 -9.77
CA ILE A 200 -10.95 19.71 -11.06
C ILE A 200 -12.31 20.42 -11.03
N ALA A 201 -13.34 19.78 -10.46
CA ALA A 201 -14.67 20.36 -10.36
C ALA A 201 -14.69 21.65 -9.52
N ASP A 202 -13.93 21.69 -8.43
CA ASP A 202 -13.82 22.89 -7.59
C ASP A 202 -13.12 24.06 -8.31
N GLU A 203 -12.01 23.78 -9.02
CA GLU A 203 -11.31 24.80 -9.81
C GLU A 203 -12.20 25.41 -10.91
N LEU A 204 -12.94 24.57 -11.64
CA LEU A 204 -13.90 25.03 -12.66
C LEU A 204 -15.02 25.87 -12.03
N GLY A 205 -15.59 25.41 -10.90
CA GLY A 205 -16.62 26.16 -10.19
C GLY A 205 -16.11 27.48 -9.58
N ALA A 206 -14.83 27.58 -9.25
CA ALA A 206 -14.20 28.83 -8.82
C ALA A 206 -14.05 29.81 -9.99
N ALA A 207 -13.65 29.32 -11.17
CA ALA A 207 -13.54 30.13 -12.38
C ALA A 207 -14.90 30.71 -12.82
N ASP A 208 -15.97 29.90 -12.78
CA ASP A 208 -17.32 30.35 -13.11
C ASP A 208 -17.83 31.42 -12.15
N ARG A 209 -17.60 31.25 -10.83
CA ARG A 209 -17.95 32.26 -9.82
C ARG A 209 -17.22 33.59 -10.05
N ALA A 210 -15.94 33.53 -10.41
CA ALA A 210 -15.17 34.73 -10.73
C ALA A 210 -15.70 35.43 -11.99
N ALA A 211 -16.04 34.68 -13.04
CA ALA A 211 -16.64 35.23 -14.26
C ALA A 211 -17.99 35.92 -13.98
N HIS A 212 -18.85 35.31 -13.17
CA HIS A 212 -20.14 35.90 -12.77
C HIS A 212 -20.00 37.18 -11.94
N ALA A 213 -19.01 37.23 -11.03
CA ALA A 213 -18.72 38.42 -10.23
C ALA A 213 -18.26 39.61 -11.09
N LEU A 214 -17.54 39.37 -12.19
CA LEU A 214 -17.09 40.41 -13.12
C LEU A 214 -18.22 40.96 -14.00
N VAL A 215 -19.23 40.13 -14.30
CA VAL A 215 -20.40 40.53 -15.11
C VAL A 215 -21.46 41.25 -14.27
N SER A 216 -21.43 41.11 -12.94
CA SER A 216 -22.38 41.72 -12.02
C SER A 216 -21.71 42.74 -11.06
N PRO A 217 -21.00 43.78 -11.56
CA PRO A 217 -20.54 44.83 -10.68
C PRO A 217 -21.78 45.56 -10.14
N GLN A 218 -21.88 45.63 -8.81
CA GLN A 218 -23.04 46.10 -8.05
C GLN A 218 -23.68 47.36 -8.66
N SER A 219 -24.98 47.26 -8.99
CA SER A 219 -25.90 48.38 -9.17
C SER A 219 -26.39 48.90 -7.82
#